data_AF-A0A3C1MYM3-F1
#
_entry.id   AF-A0A3C1MYM3-F1
#
_cell.length_a   1.000
_cell.length_b   1.000
_cell.length_c   1.000
_cell.angle_alpha   90.00
_cell.angle_beta   90.00
_cell.angle_gamma   90.00
#
_symmetry.space_group_name_H-M   'P 1'
#
loop_
_entity.id
_entity.type
_entity.pdbx_description
1 polymer ?
#
loop_
_entity_poly.entity_id
_entity_poly.type
_entity_poly.pdbx_seq_one_letter_code
_entity_poly.pdbx_strand_id
1 'polypeptide(L)' 'GAIFMLIWGTGISVSDNLLRPLLISRHAPVSTLAVFVGVIGGVSAFGMIGVIIGPVLLTVIAALLRFLDEKLSHQP' A
#
# COMPACT_ATOMS: atom_id res chain seq x y z
N GLY A 1 -19.42 2.49 20.62
CA GLY A 1 -19.50 1.02 20.48
C GLY A 1 -18.10 0.47 20.26
N ALA A 2 -17.68 -0.52 21.05
CA ALA A 2 -16.32 -1.06 21.00
C ALA A 2 -15.91 -1.57 19.61
N ILE A 3 -16.87 -2.08 18.83
CA ILE A 3 -16.66 -2.56 17.45
C ILE A 3 -16.22 -1.43 16.51
N PHE A 4 -16.76 -0.23 16.66
CA PHE A 4 -16.37 0.93 15.84
C PHE A 4 -14.93 1.37 16.13
N MET A 5 -14.54 1.40 17.42
CA MET A 5 -13.15 1.71 17.81
C MET A 5 -12.15 0.65 17.34
N LEU A 6 -12.56 -0.63 17.31
CA LEU A 6 -11.71 -1.69 16.78
C LEU A 6 -11.48 -1.54 15.28
N ILE A 7 -12.54 -1.32 14.49
CA ILE A 7 -12.45 -1.13 13.03
C ILE A 7 -11.67 0.15 12.68
N TRP A 8 -11.94 1.25 13.41
CA TRP A 8 -11.26 2.53 13.21
C TRP A 8 -9.78 2.47 13.63
N GLY A 9 -9.48 1.79 14.74
CA GLY A 9 -8.12 1.62 15.26
C GLY A 9 -7.22 0.76 14.37
N THR A 10 -7.74 -0.33 13.80
CA THR A 10 -6.97 -1.12 12.81
C THR A 10 -6.75 -0.33 11.52
N GLY A 11 -7.72 0.45 11.05
CA GLY A 11 -7.56 1.29 9.86
C GLY A 11 -6.43 2.33 9.99
N ILE A 12 -6.33 2.98 11.15
CA ILE A 12 -5.27 3.97 11.42
C ILE A 12 -3.91 3.29 11.61
N SER A 13 -3.84 2.19 12.36
CA SER A 13 -2.58 1.46 12.59
C SER A 13 -1.97 0.91 11.31
N VAL A 14 -2.79 0.49 10.35
CA VAL A 14 -2.34 0.06 9.02
C VAL A 14 -1.74 1.22 8.23
N SER A 15 -2.33 2.42 8.34
CA SER A 15 -1.81 3.61 7.66
C SER A 15 -0.41 3.98 8.15
N ASP A 16 -0.20 4.01 9.46
CA ASP A 16 1.11 4.37 10.05
C ASP A 16 2.18 3.29 9.87
N ASN A 17 1.79 2.00 9.87
CA ASN A 17 2.71 0.88 9.68
C ASN A 17 3.09 0.62 8.22
N LEU A 18 2.32 1.13 7.25
CA LEU A 18 2.65 1.09 5.81
C LEU A 18 3.54 2.25 5.37
N LEU A 19 3.46 3.40 6.04
CA LEU A 19 4.30 4.57 5.77
C LEU A 19 5.79 4.29 6.04
N ARG A 20 6.12 3.54 7.10
CA ARG A 20 7.50 3.15 7.45
C ARG A 20 8.23 2.33 6.38
N PRO A 21 7.68 1.24 5.81
CA PRO A 21 8.34 0.48 4.75
C PRO A 21 8.43 1.25 3.42
N LEU A 22 7.43 2.09 3.10
CA LEU A 22 7.45 2.96 1.92
C LEU A 22 8.62 3.97 1.97
N LEU A 23 8.89 4.54 3.14
CA LEU A 23 10.00 5.47 3.35
C LEU A 23 11.38 4.77 3.33
N ILE A 24 11.46 3.49 3.73
CA ILE A 24 12.71 2.72 3.74
C ILE A 24 13.07 2.10 2.37
N SER A 25 12.10 1.95 1.46
CA SER A 25 12.25 1.23 0.17
C SER A 25 13.07 1.95 -0.91
N ARG A 26 13.84 2.99 -0.56
CA ARG A 26 14.71 3.73 -1.49
C ARG A 26 15.93 2.94 -1.99
N HIS A 27 16.26 1.77 -1.41
CA HIS A 27 17.53 1.05 -1.69
C HIS A 27 17.43 -0.45 -1.99
N ALA A 28 16.23 -1.03 -2.04
CA ALA A 28 16.04 -2.46 -2.33
C ALA A 28 15.34 -2.64 -3.69
N PRO A 29 15.50 -3.79 -4.38
CA PRO A 29 14.86 -4.04 -5.66
C PRO A 29 13.35 -3.89 -5.49
N VAL A 30 12.83 -2.81 -6.06
CA VAL A 30 11.51 -2.20 -5.79
C VAL A 30 10.37 -3.22 -5.91
N SER A 31 10.53 -4.26 -6.72
CA SER A 31 9.54 -5.31 -6.94
C SER A 31 9.35 -6.25 -5.74
N THR A 32 10.41 -6.68 -5.06
CA THR A 32 10.29 -7.68 -3.97
C THR A 32 9.61 -7.08 -2.74
N LEU A 33 10.01 -5.87 -2.35
CA LEU A 33 9.37 -5.16 -1.23
C LEU A 33 7.94 -4.74 -1.58
N ALA A 34 7.68 -4.26 -2.80
CA ALA A 34 6.32 -3.92 -3.22
C ALA A 34 5.39 -5.14 -3.18
N VAL A 35 5.84 -6.31 -3.64
CA VAL A 35 5.05 -7.55 -3.53
C VAL A 35 4.82 -7.92 -2.07
N PHE A 36 5.85 -7.85 -1.22
CA PHE A 36 5.73 -8.20 0.19
C PHE A 36 4.77 -7.27 0.94
N VAL A 37 4.88 -5.95 0.72
CA VAL A 37 3.97 -4.94 1.27
C VAL A 37 2.56 -5.16 0.73
N GLY A 38 2.42 -5.55 -0.53
CA GLY A 38 1.15 -5.88 -1.15
C GLY A 38 0.49 -7.06 -0.47
N VAL A 39 1.22 -8.16 -0.30
CA VAL A 39 0.70 -9.35 0.37
C VAL A 39 0.34 -9.06 1.84
N ILE A 40 1.21 -8.40 2.61
CA ILE A 40 0.96 -8.08 4.03
C ILE A 40 -0.24 -7.15 4.18
N GLY A 41 -0.28 -6.06 3.40
CA GLY A 41 -1.36 -5.08 3.44
C GLY A 41 -2.67 -5.67 2.92
N GLY A 42 -2.61 -6.44 1.85
CA GLY A 42 -3.76 -7.15 1.28
C GLY A 42 -4.34 -8.15 2.26
N VAL A 43 -3.51 -8.96 2.92
CA VAL A 43 -3.97 -9.94 3.92
C VAL A 43 -4.60 -9.27 5.13
N SER A 44 -4.02 -8.15 5.58
CA SER A 44 -4.60 -7.38 6.69
C SER A 44 -5.94 -6.73 6.35
N ALA A 45 -6.19 -6.38 5.08
CA ALA A 45 -7.42 -5.71 4.64
C ALA A 45 -8.51 -6.69 4.17
N PHE A 46 -8.13 -7.78 3.50
CA PHE A 46 -9.04 -8.69 2.80
C PHE A 46 -8.90 -10.18 3.22
N GLY A 47 -8.07 -10.50 4.21
CA GLY A 47 -7.79 -11.88 4.62
C GLY A 47 -6.97 -12.65 3.58
N MET A 48 -7.09 -13.98 3.51
CA MET A 48 -6.27 -14.80 2.59
C MET A 48 -6.37 -14.37 1.10
N ILE A 49 -7.52 -13.84 0.66
CA ILE A 49 -7.71 -13.32 -0.71
C ILE A 49 -6.75 -12.15 -1.01
N GLY A 50 -6.37 -11.43 0.04
CA GLY A 50 -5.42 -10.34 0.04
C GLY A 50 -4.02 -10.68 -0.48
N VAL A 51 -3.61 -11.96 -0.46
CA VAL A 51 -2.32 -12.38 -1.03
C VAL A 51 -2.24 -12.10 -2.54
N ILE A 52 -3.38 -12.18 -3.23
CA ILE A 52 -3.47 -11.92 -4.68
C ILE A 52 -3.88 -10.47 -4.92
N ILE A 53 -4.91 -9.99 -4.21
CA ILE A 53 -5.45 -8.63 -4.41
C ILE A 53 -4.45 -7.55 -4.01
N GLY A 54 -3.64 -7.79 -2.97
CA GLY A 54 -2.71 -6.82 -2.41
C GLY A 54 -1.61 -6.36 -3.39
N PRO A 55 -0.82 -7.26 -4.00
CA PRO A 55 0.16 -6.91 -5.02
C PRO A 55 -0.47 -6.27 -6.27
N VAL A 56 -1.66 -6.75 -6.69
CA VAL A 56 -2.39 -6.20 -7.84
C VAL A 56 -2.80 -4.75 -7.57
N LEU A 57 -3.39 -4.48 -6.41
CA LEU A 57 -3.82 -3.14 -6.02
C LEU A 57 -2.63 -2.17 -5.91
N LEU A 58 -1.51 -2.61 -5.32
CA LEU A 58 -0.28 -1.80 -5.30
C LEU A 58 0.25 -1.49 -6.70
N THR A 59 0.18 -2.45 -7.63
CA THR A 59 0.60 -2.24 -9.01
C THR A 59 -0.26 -1.18 -9.70
N VAL A 60 -1.57 -1.20 -9.47
CA VAL A 60 -2.50 -0.20 -10.02
C VAL A 60 -2.23 1.19 -9.41
N ILE A 61 -2.06 1.27 -8.09
CA ILE A 61 -1.74 2.54 -7.40
C ILE A 61 -0.40 3.09 -7.91
N ALA A 62 0.63 2.24 -8.03
CA ALA A 62 1.93 2.65 -8.57
C ALA A 62 1.83 3.14 -10.01
N ALA A 63 1.00 2.51 -10.85
CA ALA A 63 0.75 2.95 -12.21
C ALA A 63 0.04 4.33 -12.25
N LEU A 64 -0.94 4.54 -11.37
CA LEU A 64 -1.64 5.83 -11.24
C LEU A 64 -0.73 6.94 -10.72
N LEU A 65 0.11 6.64 -9.73
CA LEU A 65 1.09 7.60 -9.21
C LEU A 65 2.12 7.98 -10.27
N ARG A 66 2.61 7.01 -11.06
CA ARG A 66 3.48 7.30 -12.20
C ARG A 66 2.78 8.18 -13.24
N PHE A 67 1.51 7.91 -13.52
CA PHE A 67 0.73 8.74 -14.44
C PHE A 67 0.51 10.17 -13.90
N LEU A 68 0.29 10.32 -12.60
CA LEU A 68 0.17 11.62 -11.94
C LEU A 68 1.50 12.39 -11.94
N ASP A 69 2.60 11.72 -11.68
CA ASP A 69 3.96 12.30 -11.72
C ASP A 69 4.30 12.78 -13.15
N GLU A 70 3.92 12.00 -14.16
CA GLU A 70 4.05 12.36 -15.58
C GLU A 70 3.18 13.59 -15.93
N LYS A 71 1.99 13.70 -15.34
CA LYS A 71 1.09 14.87 -15.48
C LYS A 71 1.61 16.11 -14.76
N LEU A 72 2.17 15.95 -13.56
CA LEU A 72 2.74 17.05 -12.77
C LEU A 72 4.05 17.57 -13.38
N SER A 73 4.83 16.70 -14.02
CA SER A 73 6.08 17.07 -14.72
C SER A 73 5.87 17.71 -16.11
N HIS A 74 4.66 17.63 -16.67
CA HIS A 74 4.31 18.22 -17.96
C HIS A 74 3.42 19.49 -17.85
N GLN A 75 3.35 20.11 -16.67
CA GLN A 75 2.77 21.44 -16.51
C GLN A 75 3.90 22.48 -16.43
N PRO A 76 4.10 23.33 -17.47
CA PRO A 76 5.05 24.44 -17.41
C PRO A 76 4.61 25.52 -16.41
#